data_AF-A0AAV0AY81-F1
#
_entry.id   AF-A0AAV0AY81-F1
#
_cell.length_a   1.000
_cell.length_b   1.000
_cell.length_c   1.000
_cell.angle_alpha   90.00
_cell.angle_beta   90.00
_cell.angle_gamma   90.00
#
_symmetry.space_group_name_H-M   'P 1'
#
loop_
_entity.id
_entity.type
_entity.pdbx_description
1 polymer ?
#
loop_
_entity_poly.entity_id
_entity_poly.type
_entity_poly.pdbx_seq_one_letter_code
_entity_poly.pdbx_strand_id
1 'polypeptide(L)'
;HSIAQVISEIADLKLPEKMWPKLLDFLIKASDSPAAHEQEVVIFTLYTLMNTVVGTFAENLPQIYNLFAKALQDPKSLEVRATTVQALGRVSEFMKADKKSSIVSF
;
A
#
# COMPACT_ATOMS: atom_id res chain seq x y z
N HIS A 1 2.85 -14.36 -3.48
CA HIS A 1 3.88 -13.32 -3.25
C HIS A 1 4.64 -12.90 -4.50
N SER A 2 5.13 -13.80 -5.38
CA SER A 2 5.89 -13.40 -6.58
C SER A 2 5.14 -12.47 -7.54
N ILE A 3 3.81 -12.63 -7.68
CA ILE A 3 2.98 -11.73 -8.50
C ILE A 3 2.98 -10.31 -7.95
N ALA A 4 2.94 -10.13 -6.62
CA ALA A 4 2.97 -8.81 -5.98
C ALA A 4 4.30 -8.08 -6.25
N GLN A 5 5.42 -8.83 -6.26
CA GLN A 5 6.72 -8.29 -6.65
C GLN A 5 6.70 -7.82 -8.11
N VAL A 6 6.20 -8.65 -9.04
CA VAL A 6 6.06 -8.26 -10.45
C VAL A 6 5.19 -7.01 -10.61
N ILE A 7 4.06 -6.94 -9.90
CA ILE A 7 3.19 -5.74 -9.90
C ILE A 7 3.97 -4.52 -9.41
N SER A 8 4.76 -4.66 -8.34
CA SER A 8 5.57 -3.59 -7.78
C SER A 8 6.65 -3.10 -8.75
N GLU A 9 7.36 -4.01 -9.43
CA GLU A 9 8.38 -3.66 -10.43
C GLU A 9 7.75 -2.93 -11.63
N ILE A 10 6.59 -3.40 -12.10
CA ILE A 10 5.88 -2.71 -13.18
C ILE A 10 5.37 -1.34 -12.70
N ALA A 11 4.88 -1.24 -11.47
CA ALA A 11 4.39 0.00 -10.90
C ALA A 11 5.50 1.07 -10.77
N ASP A 12 6.71 0.66 -10.37
CA ASP A 12 7.88 1.55 -10.30
C ASP A 12 8.20 2.20 -11.65
N LEU A 13 8.06 1.45 -12.73
CA LEU A 13 8.25 1.97 -14.08
C LEU A 13 7.06 2.80 -14.59
N LYS A 14 5.83 2.41 -14.26
CA LYS A 14 4.62 2.91 -14.96
C LYS A 14 3.88 4.02 -14.23
N LEU A 15 3.95 4.07 -12.91
CA LEU A 15 3.23 5.09 -12.13
C LEU A 15 3.85 6.49 -12.25
N PRO A 16 5.19 6.68 -12.28
CA PRO A 16 5.78 8.00 -12.51
C PRO A 16 5.36 8.62 -13.85
N GLU A 17 5.16 7.79 -14.88
CA GLU A 17 4.68 8.18 -16.21
C GLU A 17 3.14 8.30 -16.29
N LYS A 18 2.41 8.12 -15.17
CA LYS A 18 0.94 8.13 -15.09
C LYS A 18 0.26 7.11 -16.02
N MET A 19 0.92 6.01 -16.36
CA MET A 19 0.44 5.01 -17.32
C MET A 19 -0.36 3.86 -16.69
N TRP A 20 -0.47 3.80 -15.36
CA TRP A 20 -1.30 2.80 -14.68
C TRP A 20 -2.20 3.39 -13.58
N PRO A 21 -3.02 4.40 -13.90
CA PRO A 21 -3.76 5.17 -12.90
C PRO A 21 -4.81 4.34 -12.12
N LYS A 22 -5.29 3.24 -12.72
CA LYS A 22 -6.34 2.39 -12.13
C LYS A 22 -5.81 1.34 -11.15
N LEU A 23 -4.48 1.23 -10.97
CA LEU A 23 -3.90 0.17 -10.12
C LEU A 23 -4.37 0.27 -8.68
N LEU A 24 -4.31 1.47 -8.09
CA LEU A 24 -4.68 1.64 -6.69
C LEU A 24 -6.18 1.39 -6.46
N ASP A 25 -7.04 1.97 -7.29
CA ASP A 25 -8.50 1.73 -7.21
C ASP A 25 -8.85 0.25 -7.35
N PHE A 26 -8.16 -0.46 -8.26
CA PHE A 26 -8.31 -1.90 -8.41
C PHE A 26 -7.95 -2.65 -7.13
N LEU A 27 -6.81 -2.35 -6.51
CA LEU A 27 -6.38 -2.99 -5.27
C LEU A 27 -7.32 -2.69 -4.10
N ILE A 28 -7.80 -1.44 -3.99
CA ILE A 28 -8.75 -1.06 -2.95
C ILE A 28 -10.05 -1.85 -3.10
N LYS A 29 -10.59 -1.94 -4.31
CA LYS A 29 -11.78 -2.73 -4.58
C LYS A 29 -11.56 -4.22 -4.30
N ALA A 30 -10.40 -4.76 -4.66
CA ALA A 30 -10.06 -6.16 -4.43
C ALA A 30 -9.89 -6.49 -2.93
N SER A 31 -9.57 -5.49 -2.09
CA SER A 31 -9.45 -5.69 -0.64
C SER A 31 -10.77 -6.02 0.06
N ASP A 32 -11.90 -5.76 -0.58
CA ASP A 32 -13.24 -6.11 -0.08
C ASP A 32 -13.69 -7.53 -0.44
N SER A 33 -12.81 -8.35 -1.03
CA SER A 33 -13.13 -9.73 -1.37
C SER A 33 -13.58 -10.52 -0.13
N PRO A 34 -14.65 -11.34 -0.23
CA PRO A 34 -15.07 -12.20 0.87
C PRO A 34 -14.07 -13.34 1.14
N ALA A 35 -13.19 -13.66 0.17
CA ALA A 35 -12.20 -14.71 0.24
C ALA A 35 -10.93 -14.21 0.96
N ALA A 36 -10.61 -14.82 2.11
CA ALA A 36 -9.45 -14.42 2.92
C ALA A 36 -8.13 -14.45 2.14
N HIS A 37 -7.94 -15.45 1.28
CA HIS A 37 -6.73 -15.56 0.46
C HIS A 37 -6.57 -14.41 -0.55
N GLU A 38 -7.66 -13.95 -1.17
CA GLU A 38 -7.60 -12.82 -2.10
C GLU A 38 -7.23 -11.53 -1.35
N GLN A 39 -7.81 -11.34 -0.17
CA GLN A 39 -7.49 -10.20 0.70
C GLN A 39 -6.02 -10.23 1.16
N GLU A 40 -5.48 -11.40 1.53
CA GLU A 40 -4.05 -11.57 1.84
C GLU A 40 -3.15 -11.12 0.70
N VAL A 41 -3.45 -11.57 -0.53
CA VAL A 41 -2.66 -11.21 -1.71
C VAL A 41 -2.74 -9.71 -2.00
N VAL A 42 -3.91 -9.11 -1.86
CA VAL A 42 -4.11 -7.66 -2.08
C VAL A 42 -3.33 -6.84 -1.05
N ILE A 43 -3.46 -7.17 0.24
CA ILE A 43 -2.75 -6.47 1.31
C ILE A 43 -1.23 -6.63 1.15
N PHE A 44 -0.75 -7.83 0.80
CA PHE A 44 0.67 -8.03 0.52
C PHE A 44 1.15 -7.22 -0.69
N THR A 45 0.31 -7.09 -1.73
CA THR A 45 0.63 -6.26 -2.90
C THR A 45 0.72 -4.79 -2.52
N LEU A 46 -0.21 -4.29 -1.71
CA LEU A 46 -0.15 -2.93 -1.18
C LEU A 46 1.11 -2.72 -0.32
N TYR A 47 1.45 -3.67 0.55
CA TYR A 47 2.71 -3.65 1.31
C TYR A 47 3.94 -3.52 0.40
N THR A 48 4.03 -4.33 -0.66
CA THR A 48 5.16 -4.24 -1.60
C THR A 48 5.19 -2.90 -2.35
N LEU A 49 4.04 -2.36 -2.73
CA LEU A 49 3.97 -1.05 -3.38
C LEU A 49 4.40 0.08 -2.44
N MET A 50 4.07 0.00 -1.15
CA MET A 50 4.54 0.98 -0.16
C MET A 50 6.06 0.93 0.04
N ASN A 51 6.72 -0.19 -0.24
CA ASN A 51 8.18 -0.26 -0.18
C ASN A 51 8.86 0.37 -1.40
N THR A 52 8.21 0.33 -2.56
CA THR A 52 8.85 0.67 -3.82
C THR A 52 8.45 2.07 -4.30
N VAL A 53 7.17 2.42 -4.21
CA VAL A 53 6.58 3.60 -4.87
C VAL A 53 5.70 4.44 -3.95
N VAL A 54 5.93 4.42 -2.63
CA VAL A 54 5.08 5.16 -1.66
C VAL A 54 4.95 6.65 -1.99
N GLY A 55 6.01 7.28 -2.50
CA GLY A 55 5.97 8.70 -2.87
C GLY A 55 4.99 9.01 -4.01
N THR A 56 4.75 8.05 -4.90
CA THR A 56 3.78 8.20 -6.00
C THR A 56 2.33 8.18 -5.51
N PHE A 57 2.08 7.62 -4.32
CA PHE A 57 0.76 7.54 -3.70
C PHE A 57 0.55 8.54 -2.56
N ALA A 58 1.40 9.58 -2.44
CA ALA A 58 1.33 10.57 -1.36
C ALA A 58 -0.07 11.17 -1.17
N GLU A 59 -0.73 11.55 -2.26
CA GLU A 59 -2.10 12.11 -2.25
C GLU A 59 -3.17 11.08 -1.85
N ASN A 60 -2.90 9.78 -2.06
CA ASN A 60 -3.81 8.69 -1.74
C ASN A 60 -3.58 8.06 -0.36
N LEU A 61 -2.56 8.50 0.38
CA LEU A 61 -2.24 7.95 1.71
C LEU A 61 -3.43 7.93 2.67
N PRO A 62 -4.30 8.95 2.76
CA PRO A 62 -5.48 8.89 3.64
C PRO A 62 -6.40 7.70 3.33
N GLN A 63 -6.60 7.39 2.05
CA GLN A 63 -7.43 6.27 1.61
C GLN A 63 -6.76 4.92 1.92
N ILE A 64 -5.44 4.82 1.70
CA ILE A 64 -4.64 3.64 2.03
C ILE A 64 -4.65 3.37 3.55
N TYR A 65 -4.55 4.42 4.38
CA TYR A 65 -4.65 4.29 5.82
C TYR A 65 -6.01 3.75 6.28
N ASN A 66 -7.11 4.25 5.70
CA ASN A 66 -8.44 3.72 6.02
C ASN A 66 -8.56 2.23 5.65
N LEU A 67 -8.02 1.83 4.50
CA LEU A 67 -7.97 0.43 4.09
C LEU A 67 -7.17 -0.42 5.09
N PHE A 68 -5.98 0.03 5.49
CA PHE A 68 -5.18 -0.67 6.49
C PHE A 68 -5.83 -0.69 7.88
N ALA A 69 -6.50 0.37 8.30
CA ALA A 69 -7.25 0.39 9.55
C ALA A 69 -8.36 -0.69 9.58
N LYS A 70 -9.04 -0.90 8.44
CA LYS A 70 -10.01 -1.99 8.27
C LYS A 70 -9.32 -3.36 8.27
N ALA A 71 -8.25 -3.52 7.51
CA ALA A 71 -7.53 -4.79 7.39
C ALA A 71 -6.86 -5.25 8.70
N LEU A 72 -6.44 -4.32 9.56
CA LEU A 72 -5.95 -4.63 10.92
C LEU A 72 -6.99 -5.36 11.78
N GLN A 73 -8.28 -5.13 11.52
CA GLN A 73 -9.39 -5.72 12.24
C GLN A 73 -9.94 -6.97 11.55
N ASP A 74 -9.24 -7.49 10.54
CA ASP A 74 -9.72 -8.65 9.79
C ASP A 74 -9.94 -9.84 10.73
N PRO A 75 -11.16 -10.39 10.83
CA PRO A 75 -11.45 -11.47 11.77
C PRO A 75 -11.02 -12.84 11.24
N LYS A 76 -10.76 -12.98 9.94
CA LYS A 76 -10.61 -14.26 9.24
C LYS A 76 -9.15 -14.68 9.08
N SER A 77 -8.23 -13.74 8.88
CA SER A 77 -6.83 -14.01 8.58
C SER A 77 -5.88 -13.24 9.50
N LEU A 78 -5.08 -14.00 10.23
CA LEU A 78 -3.96 -13.44 10.99
C LEU A 78 -2.91 -12.82 10.06
N GLU A 79 -2.69 -13.40 8.89
CA GLU A 79 -1.69 -12.96 7.92
C GLU A 79 -2.03 -11.59 7.33
N VAL A 80 -3.32 -11.35 7.04
CA VAL A 80 -3.83 -10.02 6.68
C VAL A 80 -3.46 -9.01 7.75
N ARG A 81 -3.77 -9.30 9.02
CA ARG A 81 -3.48 -8.39 10.13
C ARG A 81 -1.98 -8.15 10.28
N ALA A 82 -1.17 -9.21 10.24
CA ALA A 82 0.29 -9.12 10.39
C ALA A 82 0.94 -8.29 9.27
N THR A 83 0.59 -8.58 8.01
CA THR A 83 1.10 -7.84 6.84
C THR A 83 0.66 -6.38 6.88
N THR A 84 -0.56 -6.11 7.35
CA THR A 84 -1.06 -4.73 7.50
C THR A 84 -0.23 -3.94 8.51
N VAL A 85 0.15 -4.53 9.64
CA VAL A 85 1.06 -3.88 10.62
C VAL A 85 2.41 -3.55 9.97
N GLN A 86 2.97 -4.48 9.19
CA GLN A 86 4.22 -4.24 8.47
C GLN A 86 4.09 -3.08 7.47
N ALA A 87 2.99 -3.05 6.70
CA ALA A 87 2.71 -1.97 5.76
C ALA A 87 2.61 -0.61 6.45
N LEU A 88 1.87 -0.52 7.55
CA LEU A 88 1.78 0.71 8.34
C LEU A 88 3.13 1.19 8.86
N GLY A 89 4.00 0.26 9.29
CA GLY A 89 5.39 0.56 9.66
C GLY A 89 6.12 1.30 8.54
N ARG A 90 6.02 0.80 7.30
CA ARG A 90 6.68 1.40 6.12
C ARG A 90 6.11 2.74 5.73
N VAL A 91 4.79 2.90 5.71
CA VAL A 91 4.20 4.21 5.39
C VAL A 91 4.55 5.26 6.48
N SER A 92 4.70 4.84 7.74
CA SER A 92 5.11 5.75 8.83
C SER A 92 6.53 6.31 8.66
N GLU A 93 7.43 5.58 7.99
CA GLU A 93 8.78 6.06 7.67
C GLU A 93 8.72 7.20 6.64
N PHE A 94 7.82 7.09 5.66
CA PHE A 94 7.61 8.12 4.65
C PHE A 94 7.07 9.43 5.25
N MET A 95 6.10 9.35 6.18
CA MET A 95 5.57 10.54 6.87
C MET A 95 6.65 11.33 7.62
N LYS A 96 7.63 10.64 8.21
CA LYS A 96 8.73 11.28 8.95
C LYS A 96 9.70 12.00 8.01
N ALA A 97 9.93 11.45 6.81
CA ALA A 97 10.80 12.06 5.81
C ALA A 97 10.20 13.37 5.26
N ASP A 98 8.89 13.38 4.98
CA ASP A 98 8.20 14.55 4.44
C ASP A 98 8.17 15.75 5.42
N LYS A 99 7.93 15.46 6.71
CA LYS A 99 8.04 16.47 7.78
C LYS A 99 9.46 17.02 7.97
N LYS A 100 10.52 16.25 7.67
CA LYS A 100 11.90 16.74 7.80
C LYS A 100 12.30 17.65 6.64
N SER A 101 11.84 17.35 5.42
CA SER A 101 12.07 18.16 4.22
C SER A 101 11.55 19.60 4.38
N SER A 102 10.34 19.73 4.94
CA SER A 102 9.68 21.02 5.16
C SER A 102 10.28 21.90 6.28
N ILE A 103 11.11 21.33 7.16
CA ILE A 103 11.81 22.09 8.21
C ILE A 103 13.11 22.71 7.69
N VAL A 104 13.74 22.12 6.67
CA VAL A 104 15.00 22.65 6.10
C VAL A 104 14.74 23.82 5.15
N SER A 105 13.49 24.06 4.76
CA SER A 105 13.07 25.17 3.88
C SER A 105 12.66 26.47 4.62
N PHE A 106 13.01 26.62 5.91
CA PHE A 106 12.78 27.86 6.67
C PHE A 106 14.09 28.48 7.16
#